data_AF-A0A8S0QNB0-F1
#
_entry.id   AF-A0A8S0QNB0-F1
#
_cell.length_a   1.000
_cell.length_b   1.000
_cell.length_c   1.000
_cell.angle_alpha   90.00
_cell.angle_beta   90.00
_cell.angle_gamma   90.00
#
_symmetry.space_group_name_H-M   'P 1'
#
loop_
_entity.id
_entity.type
_entity.pdbx_description
1 polymer ?
#
loop_
_entity_poly.entity_id
_entity_poly.type
_entity_poly.pdbx_seq_one_letter_code
_entity_poly.pdbx_strand_id
1 'polypeptide(L)'
;MPGTIMAMRRLNRPGIMVYGGTIKPGHFGGHTYDIVSAFQVYGDYVSGSINDEERMNVVRNSCPGARACGGMYTANTMASAIKTMGMSLPYSSSTPAEDPLKLDECRIAGPGKHLLDLIKMDLKPQDTITPKSLRNAMVMVMALGGSNNAVLHLIAIARSVGL
;
A
#
# COMPACT_ATOMS: atom_id res chain seq x y z
N MET A 1 1.86 4.21 -5.76
CA MET A 1 0.43 3.84 -5.74
C MET A 1 -0.44 4.91 -6.40
N PRO A 2 -0.68 6.11 -5.84
CA PRO A 2 -1.56 7.09 -6.49
C PRO A 2 -1.05 7.55 -7.86
N GLY A 3 0.26 7.78 -8.01
CA GLY A 3 0.86 8.18 -9.30
C GLY A 3 0.63 7.18 -10.44
N THR A 4 0.65 5.86 -10.16
CA THR A 4 0.36 4.84 -11.17
C THR A 4 -1.09 4.87 -11.59
N ILE A 5 -2.03 5.08 -10.65
CA ILE A 5 -3.45 5.20 -10.96
C ILE A 5 -3.75 6.46 -11.78
N MET A 6 -3.17 7.60 -11.40
CA MET A 6 -3.31 8.85 -12.16
C MET A 6 -2.80 8.70 -13.60
N ALA A 7 -1.68 8.00 -13.81
CA ALA A 7 -1.13 7.73 -15.14
C ALA A 7 -2.03 6.77 -15.95
N MET A 8 -2.45 5.65 -15.36
CA MET A 8 -3.36 4.67 -15.98
C MET A 8 -4.63 5.36 -16.48
N ARG A 9 -5.20 6.26 -15.65
CA ARG A 9 -6.41 6.97 -16.04
C ARG A 9 -6.19 7.98 -17.14
N ARG A 10 -5.12 8.79 -17.08
CA ARG A 10 -4.82 9.80 -18.12
C ARG A 10 -4.65 9.16 -19.49
N LEU A 11 -4.02 7.98 -19.54
CA LEU A 11 -3.90 7.20 -20.77
C LEU A 11 -5.20 6.47 -21.13
N ASN A 12 -6.01 6.16 -20.11
CA ASN A 12 -7.26 5.42 -20.21
C ASN A 12 -7.14 4.12 -21.01
N ARG A 13 -6.07 3.38 -20.75
CA ARG A 13 -5.83 2.04 -21.33
C ARG A 13 -6.02 0.99 -20.22
N PRO A 14 -6.48 -0.23 -20.55
CA PRO A 14 -6.61 -1.30 -19.57
C PRO A 14 -5.35 -1.45 -18.72
N GLY A 15 -5.52 -1.53 -17.39
CA GLY A 15 -4.40 -1.52 -16.46
C GLY A 15 -4.78 -2.01 -15.07
N ILE A 16 -3.83 -2.65 -14.40
CA ILE A 16 -3.96 -3.18 -13.04
C ILE A 16 -2.76 -2.68 -12.23
N MET A 17 -2.99 -2.19 -11.01
CA MET A 17 -1.93 -1.92 -10.05
C MET A 17 -1.68 -3.17 -9.20
N VAL A 18 -0.45 -3.68 -9.21
CA VAL A 18 0.00 -4.72 -8.28
C VAL A 18 0.72 -4.06 -7.12
N TYR A 19 0.15 -4.12 -5.91
CA TYR A 19 0.84 -3.61 -4.73
C TYR A 19 1.99 -4.53 -4.34
N GLY A 20 3.13 -3.95 -4.00
CA GLY A 20 4.30 -4.72 -3.62
C GLY A 20 4.16 -5.56 -2.36
N GLY A 21 3.27 -5.16 -1.45
CA GLY A 21 3.10 -5.80 -0.15
C GLY A 21 3.76 -5.01 0.98
N THR A 22 3.31 -5.32 2.20
CA THR A 22 3.82 -4.76 3.45
C THR A 22 5.06 -5.53 3.93
N ILE A 23 6.01 -4.83 4.56
CA ILE A 23 7.11 -5.44 5.31
C ILE A 23 6.56 -6.20 6.52
N LYS A 24 7.23 -7.29 6.90
CA LYS A 24 6.97 -7.96 8.18
C LYS A 24 7.62 -7.16 9.32
N PRO A 25 7.06 -7.20 10.54
CA PRO A 25 7.70 -6.55 11.69
C PRO A 25 8.99 -7.29 12.07
N GLY A 26 9.96 -6.54 12.57
CA GLY A 26 11.21 -7.08 13.08
C GLY A 26 11.04 -7.68 14.48
N HIS A 27 11.86 -8.67 14.81
CA HIS A 27 11.81 -9.34 16.11
C HIS A 27 13.22 -9.51 16.65
N PHE A 28 13.50 -8.96 17.83
CA PHE A 28 14.80 -9.08 18.48
C PHE A 28 14.64 -8.98 20.00
N GLY A 29 15.30 -9.87 20.75
CA GLY A 29 15.27 -9.87 22.21
C GLY A 29 13.87 -10.03 22.83
N GLY A 30 12.95 -10.72 22.17
CA GLY A 30 11.55 -10.87 22.64
C GLY A 30 10.65 -9.67 22.37
N HIS A 31 11.16 -8.62 21.73
CA HIS A 31 10.41 -7.43 21.34
C HIS A 31 10.14 -7.42 19.83
N THR A 32 9.05 -6.76 19.46
CA THR A 32 8.65 -6.51 18.08
C THR A 32 8.92 -5.06 17.72
N TYR A 33 9.53 -4.83 16.57
CA TYR A 33 9.94 -3.50 16.09
C TYR A 33 9.38 -3.21 14.70
N ASP A 34 9.14 -1.95 14.44
CA ASP A 34 8.82 -1.42 13.12
C ASP A 34 9.51 -0.07 12.88
N ILE A 35 9.24 0.57 11.74
CA ILE A 35 9.84 1.87 11.42
C ILE A 35 9.50 2.97 12.44
N VAL A 36 8.35 2.89 13.12
CA VAL A 36 7.98 3.85 14.17
C VAL A 36 8.82 3.62 15.41
N SER A 37 9.16 2.38 15.75
CA SER A 37 10.15 2.09 16.80
C SER A 37 11.48 2.80 16.51
N ALA A 38 11.98 2.72 15.27
CA ALA A 38 13.21 3.42 14.87
C ALA A 38 13.10 4.96 14.93
N PHE A 39 11.89 5.53 14.79
CA PHE A 39 11.67 6.97 14.96
C PHE A 39 11.61 7.37 16.44
N GLN A 40 10.89 6.59 17.26
CA GLN A 40 10.64 6.90 18.67
C GLN A 40 11.89 6.73 19.53
N VAL A 41 12.76 5.77 19.19
CA VAL A 41 13.93 5.42 19.99
C VAL A 41 14.93 6.56 20.18
N TYR A 42 14.94 7.56 19.29
CA TYR A 42 15.75 8.76 19.49
C TYR A 42 15.26 9.60 20.69
N GLY A 43 13.94 9.67 20.89
CA GLY A 43 13.35 10.34 22.05
C GLY A 43 13.76 9.67 23.36
N ASP A 44 13.67 8.33 23.41
CA ASP A 44 14.05 7.52 24.58
C ASP A 44 15.54 7.65 24.92
N TYR A 45 16.39 7.79 23.89
CA TYR A 45 17.82 8.04 24.07
C TYR A 45 18.09 9.43 24.66
N VAL A 46 17.44 10.47 24.12
CA VAL A 46 17.62 11.85 24.58
C VAL A 46 17.06 12.05 26.00
N SER A 47 16.01 11.33 26.39
CA SER A 47 15.49 11.34 27.77
C SER A 47 16.36 10.57 28.76
N GLY A 48 17.37 9.83 28.29
CA GLY A 48 18.21 8.96 29.12
C GLY A 48 17.52 7.67 29.56
N SER A 49 16.41 7.30 28.93
CA SER A 49 15.66 6.06 29.24
C SER A 49 16.35 4.81 28.70
N ILE A 50 17.18 4.97 27.66
CA ILE A 50 17.99 3.89 27.06
C ILE A 50 19.40 4.40 26.75
N ASN A 51 20.35 3.47 26.57
CA ASN A 51 21.69 3.78 26.11
C ASN A 51 21.81 3.73 24.56
N ASP A 52 22.97 4.13 24.03
CA ASP A 52 23.19 4.19 22.57
C ASP A 52 23.21 2.80 21.91
N GLU A 53 23.63 1.76 22.64
CA GLU A 53 23.65 0.37 22.15
C GLU A 53 22.22 -0.16 21.96
N GLU A 54 21.35 0.06 22.94
CA GLU A 54 19.92 -0.24 22.87
C GLU A 54 19.27 0.52 21.70
N ARG A 55 19.56 1.81 21.55
CA ARG A 55 19.10 2.63 20.43
C ARG A 55 19.51 2.01 19.08
N MET A 56 20.78 1.65 18.95
CA MET A 56 21.31 1.01 17.74
C MET A 56 20.64 -0.34 17.46
N ASN A 57 20.35 -1.14 18.48
CA ASN A 57 19.68 -2.41 18.34
C ASN A 57 18.25 -2.25 17.81
N VAL A 58 17.48 -1.28 18.31
CA VAL A 58 16.14 -0.99 17.77
C VAL A 58 16.24 -0.62 16.29
N VAL A 59 17.12 0.31 15.93
CA VAL A 59 17.29 0.77 14.54
C VAL A 59 17.65 -0.39 13.60
N ARG A 60 18.61 -1.24 14.00
CA ARG A 60 19.07 -2.38 13.19
C ARG A 60 17.99 -3.44 12.98
N ASN A 61 17.10 -3.62 13.94
CA ASN A 61 16.09 -4.69 13.91
C ASN A 61 14.69 -4.20 13.49
N SER A 62 14.48 -2.91 13.25
CA SER A 62 13.16 -2.35 12.91
C SER A 62 12.66 -2.67 11.49
N CYS A 63 13.58 -2.96 10.55
CA CYS A 63 13.25 -3.20 9.14
C CYS A 63 13.89 -4.52 8.66
N PRO A 64 13.26 -5.67 8.92
CA PRO A 64 13.88 -6.99 8.70
C PRO A 64 13.94 -7.43 7.23
N GLY A 65 13.29 -6.72 6.32
CA GLY A 65 13.10 -7.19 4.95
C GLY A 65 12.51 -6.14 4.03
N ALA A 66 11.95 -6.60 2.92
CA ALA A 66 11.56 -5.71 1.84
C ALA A 66 10.17 -5.06 1.99
N ARG A 67 10.09 -3.87 1.37
CA ARG A 67 8.91 -3.06 0.99
C ARG A 67 8.26 -2.24 2.12
N ALA A 68 6.98 -1.92 1.95
CA ALA A 68 6.36 -0.75 2.58
C ALA A 68 6.20 -0.91 4.10
N CYS A 69 6.07 0.21 4.81
CA CYS A 69 5.91 0.25 6.25
C CYS A 69 4.75 -0.64 6.75
N GLY A 70 4.94 -1.32 7.88
CA GLY A 70 4.04 -2.37 8.41
C GLY A 70 2.63 -1.90 8.82
N GLY A 71 2.53 -0.71 9.43
CA GLY A 71 1.27 -0.19 9.94
C GLY A 71 0.31 0.36 8.88
N MET A 72 -0.87 0.81 9.31
CA MET A 72 -1.88 1.44 8.44
C MET A 72 -1.54 2.90 8.09
N TYR A 73 -0.29 3.14 7.67
CA TYR A 73 0.17 4.43 7.16
C TYR A 73 -0.25 4.63 5.70
N THR A 74 0.27 5.66 5.05
CA THR A 74 -0.11 6.03 3.68
C THR A 74 0.00 4.87 2.68
N ALA A 75 1.03 4.03 2.78
CA ALA A 75 1.23 2.94 1.82
C ALA A 75 0.12 1.89 1.87
N ASN A 76 -0.14 1.31 3.05
CA ASN A 76 -1.19 0.31 3.26
C ASN A 76 -2.60 0.90 3.14
N THR A 77 -2.78 2.18 3.52
CA THR A 77 -4.02 2.92 3.31
C THR A 77 -4.34 3.02 1.82
N MET A 78 -3.40 3.51 1.01
CA MET A 78 -3.63 3.67 -0.43
C MET A 78 -3.72 2.33 -1.15
N ALA A 79 -2.96 1.31 -0.74
CA ALA A 79 -3.10 -0.03 -1.29
C ALA A 79 -4.52 -0.59 -1.07
N SER A 80 -5.05 -0.44 0.16
CA SER A 80 -6.40 -0.88 0.52
C SER A 80 -7.47 -0.09 -0.23
N ALA A 81 -7.34 1.24 -0.27
CA ALA A 81 -8.25 2.12 -1.00
C ALA A 81 -8.30 1.79 -2.50
N ILE A 82 -7.15 1.55 -3.14
CA ILE A 82 -7.05 1.26 -4.58
C ILE A 82 -7.59 -0.14 -4.90
N LYS A 83 -7.36 -1.13 -4.04
CA LYS A 83 -8.01 -2.45 -4.15
C LYS A 83 -9.52 -2.31 -4.13
N THR A 84 -10.06 -1.55 -3.16
CA THR A 84 -11.51 -1.33 -3.04
C THR A 84 -12.10 -0.55 -4.21
N MET A 85 -11.30 0.33 -4.82
CA MET A 85 -11.69 1.05 -6.03
C MET A 85 -11.79 0.13 -7.26
N GLY A 86 -11.28 -1.10 -7.19
CA GLY A 86 -11.29 -2.07 -8.28
C GLY A 86 -10.05 -2.03 -9.18
N MET A 87 -9.01 -1.27 -8.79
CA MET A 87 -7.80 -1.08 -9.61
C MET A 87 -6.67 -2.05 -9.26
N SER A 88 -6.89 -2.96 -8.30
CA SER A 88 -5.99 -4.05 -7.93
C SER A 88 -6.78 -5.32 -7.72
N LEU A 89 -6.13 -6.47 -7.90
CA LEU A 89 -6.75 -7.76 -7.64
C LEU A 89 -7.11 -7.93 -6.15
N PRO A 90 -8.08 -8.79 -5.81
CA PRO A 90 -8.30 -9.22 -4.44
C PRO A 90 -6.99 -9.66 -3.76
N TYR A 91 -6.89 -9.44 -2.45
CA TYR A 91 -5.69 -9.70 -1.63
C TYR A 91 -4.46 -8.84 -1.90
N SER A 92 -4.38 -8.10 -3.03
CA SER A 92 -3.20 -7.30 -3.38
C SER A 92 -2.71 -6.39 -2.25
N SER A 93 -3.65 -5.76 -1.53
CA SER A 93 -3.36 -4.83 -0.43
C SER A 93 -2.94 -5.48 0.89
N SER A 94 -3.12 -6.79 1.05
CA SER A 94 -2.94 -7.51 2.33
C SER A 94 -1.85 -8.58 2.28
N THR A 95 -1.50 -9.10 1.10
CA THR A 95 -0.42 -10.08 0.96
C THR A 95 0.94 -9.43 1.27
N PRO A 96 1.70 -9.93 2.26
CA PRO A 96 3.03 -9.40 2.58
C PRO A 96 4.00 -9.48 1.42
N ALA A 97 5.03 -8.65 1.44
CA ALA A 97 5.95 -8.51 0.31
C ALA A 97 6.75 -9.78 -0.01
N GLU A 98 7.12 -10.53 1.03
CA GLU A 98 7.92 -11.76 0.94
C GLU A 98 7.06 -13.03 0.97
N ASP A 99 5.74 -12.89 0.94
CA ASP A 99 4.84 -14.03 0.86
C ASP A 99 4.87 -14.61 -0.57
N PRO A 100 5.00 -15.94 -0.75
CA PRO A 100 4.95 -16.57 -2.07
C PRO A 100 3.72 -16.19 -2.90
N LEU A 101 2.58 -15.94 -2.24
CA LEU A 101 1.35 -15.50 -2.90
C LEU A 101 1.51 -14.15 -3.62
N LYS A 102 2.48 -13.31 -3.24
CA LYS A 102 2.78 -12.05 -3.93
C LYS A 102 3.39 -12.31 -5.30
N LEU A 103 4.25 -13.32 -5.43
CA LEU A 103 4.79 -13.73 -6.72
C LEU A 103 3.71 -14.36 -7.60
N ASP A 104 2.81 -15.14 -7.01
CA ASP A 104 1.67 -15.69 -7.74
C ASP A 104 0.73 -14.60 -8.24
N GLU A 105 0.45 -13.58 -7.42
CA GLU A 105 -0.29 -12.38 -7.84
C GLU A 105 0.35 -11.72 -9.07
N CYS A 106 1.67 -11.51 -9.06
CA CYS A 106 2.39 -10.94 -10.20
C CYS A 106 2.22 -11.78 -11.48
N ARG A 107 2.22 -13.11 -11.37
CA ARG A 107 2.03 -14.04 -12.51
C ARG A 107 0.62 -13.95 -13.08
N ILE A 108 -0.41 -13.89 -12.22
CA ILE A 108 -1.81 -13.87 -12.67
C ILE A 108 -2.29 -12.47 -13.10
N ALA A 109 -1.70 -11.39 -12.57
CA ALA A 109 -2.09 -10.02 -12.89
C ALA A 109 -1.65 -9.61 -14.31
N GLY A 110 -0.49 -10.07 -14.75
CA GLY A 110 0.11 -9.70 -16.04
C GLY A 110 -0.48 -10.44 -17.25
N PRO A 111 0.33 -10.72 -18.29
CA PRO A 111 -0.14 -11.30 -19.55
C PRO A 111 -0.72 -12.71 -19.42
N GLY A 112 -0.55 -13.38 -18.27
CA GLY A 112 -1.01 -14.74 -18.06
C GLY A 112 -2.52 -14.89 -17.86
N LYS A 113 -3.25 -13.83 -17.46
CA LYS A 113 -4.70 -13.94 -17.20
C LYS A 113 -5.43 -12.60 -17.20
N HIS A 114 -5.34 -11.84 -16.12
CA HIS A 114 -6.30 -10.77 -15.86
C HIS A 114 -6.12 -9.56 -16.77
N LEU A 115 -4.89 -9.09 -17.01
CA LEU A 115 -4.69 -7.95 -17.91
C LEU A 115 -5.13 -8.27 -19.34
N LEU A 116 -4.92 -9.51 -19.80
CA LEU A 116 -5.38 -9.96 -21.11
C LEU A 116 -6.92 -9.95 -21.21
N ASP A 117 -7.60 -10.40 -20.15
CA ASP A 117 -9.07 -10.36 -20.08
C ASP A 117 -9.59 -8.91 -20.09
N LEU A 118 -8.95 -7.99 -19.36
CA LEU A 118 -9.29 -6.57 -19.40
C LEU A 118 -9.11 -5.97 -20.80
N ILE A 119 -8.05 -6.36 -21.52
CA ILE A 119 -7.83 -5.91 -22.90
C ILE A 119 -8.93 -6.43 -23.82
N LYS A 120 -9.32 -7.72 -23.71
CA LYS A 120 -10.40 -8.31 -24.52
C LYS A 120 -11.76 -7.67 -24.26
N MET A 121 -12.03 -7.34 -23.00
CA MET A 121 -13.27 -6.66 -22.58
C MET A 121 -13.25 -5.16 -22.85
N ASP A 122 -12.11 -4.60 -23.24
CA ASP A 122 -11.84 -3.16 -23.28
C ASP A 122 -12.26 -2.45 -21.97
N LEU A 123 -12.02 -3.12 -20.83
CA LEU A 123 -12.35 -2.59 -19.50
C LEU A 123 -11.25 -1.63 -19.05
N LYS A 124 -11.55 -0.33 -19.05
CA LYS A 124 -10.59 0.75 -18.83
C LYS A 124 -10.73 1.34 -17.42
N PRO A 125 -9.71 2.07 -16.93
CA PRO A 125 -9.77 2.73 -15.63
C PRO A 125 -10.96 3.67 -15.45
N GLN A 126 -11.44 4.35 -16.50
CA GLN A 126 -12.64 5.20 -16.42
C GLN A 126 -13.92 4.42 -16.09
N ASP A 127 -13.98 3.14 -16.49
CA ASP A 127 -15.16 2.30 -16.31
C ASP A 127 -15.21 1.76 -14.87
N THR A 128 -14.05 1.69 -14.21
CA THR A 128 -13.88 1.17 -12.84
C THR A 128 -13.83 2.29 -11.80
N ILE A 129 -13.15 3.41 -12.11
CA ILE A 129 -13.03 4.57 -11.22
C ILE A 129 -14.23 5.50 -11.42
N THR A 130 -15.25 5.30 -10.60
CA THR A 130 -16.53 6.00 -10.62
C THR A 130 -16.76 6.72 -9.29
N PRO A 131 -17.75 7.63 -9.17
CA PRO A 131 -18.10 8.23 -7.88
C PRO A 131 -18.42 7.17 -6.80
N LYS A 132 -19.02 6.05 -7.20
CA LYS A 132 -19.32 4.93 -6.29
C LYS A 132 -18.06 4.22 -5.81
N SER A 133 -17.11 3.90 -6.70
CA SER A 133 -15.87 3.21 -6.30
C SER A 133 -14.92 4.13 -5.51
N LEU A 134 -14.87 5.42 -5.83
CA LEU A 134 -14.19 6.43 -5.01
C LEU A 134 -14.80 6.52 -3.61
N ARG A 135 -16.13 6.54 -3.49
CA ARG A 135 -16.81 6.50 -2.19
C ARG A 135 -16.49 5.23 -1.41
N ASN A 136 -16.46 4.06 -2.07
CA ASN A 136 -16.08 2.81 -1.41
C ASN A 136 -14.63 2.87 -0.89
N ALA A 137 -13.72 3.45 -1.67
CA ALA A 137 -12.34 3.68 -1.24
C ALA A 137 -12.29 4.58 0.01
N MET A 138 -13.06 5.67 0.05
CA MET A 138 -13.17 6.54 1.23
C MET A 138 -13.74 5.80 2.45
N VAL A 139 -14.80 5.00 2.27
CA VAL A 139 -15.36 4.17 3.35
C VAL A 139 -14.30 3.24 3.93
N MET A 140 -13.48 2.62 3.09
CA MET A 140 -12.40 1.74 3.55
C MET A 140 -11.27 2.48 4.25
N VAL A 141 -10.93 3.69 3.82
CA VAL A 141 -9.99 4.55 4.55
C VAL A 141 -10.52 4.83 5.96
N MET A 142 -11.81 5.17 6.10
CA MET A 142 -12.42 5.43 7.40
C MET A 142 -12.48 4.17 8.27
N ALA A 143 -12.90 3.04 7.70
CA ALA A 143 -13.04 1.78 8.43
C ALA A 143 -11.71 1.23 8.97
N LEU A 144 -10.61 1.48 8.25
CA LEU A 144 -9.27 1.01 8.63
C LEU A 144 -8.45 2.02 9.45
N GLY A 145 -9.00 3.21 9.73
CA GLY A 145 -8.22 4.28 10.38
C GLY A 145 -7.05 4.75 9.53
N GLY A 146 -7.26 4.85 8.22
CA GLY A 146 -6.21 5.16 7.25
C GLY A 146 -5.65 6.58 7.37
N SER A 147 -4.46 6.77 6.79
CA SER A 147 -3.73 8.04 6.81
C SER A 147 -4.53 9.19 6.19
N ASN A 148 -4.43 10.39 6.79
CA ASN A 148 -4.95 11.65 6.26
C ASN A 148 -4.43 11.98 4.84
N ASN A 149 -3.24 11.50 4.45
CA ASN A 149 -2.70 11.65 3.10
C ASN A 149 -3.60 11.03 2.02
N ALA A 150 -4.48 10.09 2.40
CA ALA A 150 -5.48 9.55 1.49
C ALA A 150 -6.41 10.63 0.95
N VAL A 151 -6.67 11.71 1.69
CA VAL A 151 -7.46 12.86 1.21
C VAL A 151 -6.81 13.48 -0.03
N LEU A 152 -5.52 13.82 0.06
CA LEU A 152 -4.77 14.42 -1.06
C LEU A 152 -4.74 13.48 -2.27
N HIS A 153 -4.48 12.20 -2.02
CA HIS A 153 -4.33 11.21 -3.08
C HIS A 153 -5.65 10.84 -3.77
N LEU A 154 -6.75 10.69 -3.03
CA LEU A 154 -8.05 10.38 -3.62
C LEU A 154 -8.59 11.56 -4.41
N ILE A 155 -8.37 12.80 -3.95
CA ILE A 155 -8.67 14.00 -4.75
C ILE A 155 -7.85 14.00 -6.04
N ALA A 156 -6.53 13.77 -5.97
CA ALA A 156 -5.68 13.74 -7.16
C ALA A 156 -6.11 12.66 -8.17
N ILE A 157 -6.51 11.47 -7.69
CA ILE A 157 -7.06 10.39 -8.52
C ILE A 157 -8.40 10.82 -9.13
N ALA A 158 -9.32 11.40 -8.35
CA ALA A 158 -10.61 11.89 -8.83
C ALA A 158 -10.45 12.94 -9.94
N ARG A 159 -9.56 13.93 -9.75
CA ARG A 159 -9.25 14.94 -10.77
C ARG A 159 -8.67 14.32 -12.04
N SER A 160 -7.88 13.24 -11.92
CA SER A 160 -7.33 12.53 -13.09
C SER A 160 -8.40 11.84 -13.94
N VAL A 161 -9.57 11.53 -13.38
CA VAL A 161 -10.69 10.90 -14.10
C VAL A 161 -11.73 11.89 -14.60
N GLY A 162 -11.56 13.19 -14.32
CA GLY A 162 -12.53 14.24 -14.65
C GLY A 162 -13.68 14.38 -13.64
N LEU A 163 -13.50 13.87 -12.41
CA LEU A 163 -14.43 14.04 -11.29
C LEU A 163 -13.98 15.14 -10.32
#